data_AF-A0A1J4J6H8-F1
#
_entry.id   AF-A0A1J4J6H8-F1
#
_cell.length_a   1.000
_cell.length_b   1.000
_cell.length_c   1.000
_cell.angle_alpha   90.00
_cell.angle_beta   90.00
_cell.angle_gamma   90.00
#
_symmetry.space_group_name_H-M   'P 1'
#
loop_
_entity.id
_entity.type
_entity.pdbx_description
1 polymer ?
#
loop_
_entity_poly.entity_id
_entity_poly.type
_entity_poly.pdbx_seq_one_letter_code
_entity_poly.pdbx_strand_id
1 'polypeptide(L)' 'MEKPKPVRGRARIRKLYNKRFLAVNPDAKRKVGPNSQSQ' A
#
# COMPACT_ATOMS: atom_id res chain seq x y z
N MET A 1 1.81 22.55 -3.49
CA MET A 1 0.55 21.80 -3.61
C MET A 1 0.21 21.20 -2.26
N GLU A 2 -0.95 21.55 -1.69
CA GLU A 2 -1.44 20.89 -0.48
C GLU A 2 -1.84 19.45 -0.80
N LYS A 3 -1.52 18.52 0.11
CA LYS A 3 -1.91 17.12 -0.03
C LYS A 3 -3.28 16.90 0.61
N PRO A 4 -4.16 16.07 0.02
CA PRO A 4 -5.45 15.75 0.62
C PRO A 4 -5.27 15.03 1.96
N LYS A 5 -6.20 15.27 2.90
CA LYS A 5 -6.16 14.68 4.24
C LYS A 5 -6.27 13.14 4.13
N PRO A 6 -5.40 12.39 4.82
CA PRO A 6 -5.49 10.93 4.82
C PRO A 6 -6.70 10.45 5.64
N VAL A 7 -7.27 9.32 5.22
CA VAL A 7 -8.28 8.58 5.99
C VAL A 7 -7.71 8.12 7.34
N ARG A 8 -8.54 8.12 8.39
CA ARG A 8 -8.16 7.80 9.77
C ARG A 8 -8.89 6.54 10.29
N GLY A 9 -8.50 6.07 11.47
CA GLY A 9 -9.15 4.96 12.17
C GLY A 9 -9.29 3.69 11.33
N ARG A 10 -10.48 3.08 11.37
CA ARG A 10 -10.80 1.84 10.63
C ARG A 10 -10.57 1.96 9.13
N ALA A 11 -10.87 3.12 8.53
CA ALA A 11 -10.67 3.35 7.09
C ALA A 11 -9.17 3.27 6.72
N ARG A 12 -8.28 3.76 7.58
CA ARG A 12 -6.82 3.61 7.40
C ARG A 12 -6.40 2.14 7.45
N ILE A 13 -6.91 1.38 8.43
CA ILE A 13 -6.57 -0.04 8.57
C ILE A 13 -7.03 -0.83 7.35
N ARG A 14 -8.26 -0.60 6.87
CA ARG A 14 -8.77 -1.25 5.64
C ARG A 14 -7.90 -0.94 4.42
N LYS A 15 -7.48 0.33 4.26
CA LYS A 15 -6.57 0.73 3.18
C LYS A 15 -5.23 -0.02 3.24
N LEU A 16 -4.67 -0.21 4.44
CA LEU A 16 -3.41 -0.94 4.64
C LEU A 16 -3.56 -2.44 4.36
N TYR A 17 -4.64 -3.06 4.81
CA TYR A 17 -4.92 -4.49 4.55
C TYR A 17 -5.01 -4.76 3.04
N ASN A 18 -5.80 -3.97 2.32
CA ASN A 18 -5.95 -4.12 0.88
C ASN A 18 -4.62 -3.96 0.15
N LYS A 19 -3.81 -2.95 0.54
CA LYS A 19 -2.49 -2.70 -0.08
C LYS A 19 -1.51 -3.86 0.11
N ARG A 20 -1.52 -4.51 1.28
CA ARG A 20 -0.50 -5.51 1.65
C ARG A 20 -0.87 -6.94 1.26
N PHE A 21 -2.15 -7.29 1.30
CA PHE A 21 -2.58 -8.69 1.20
C PHE A 21 -3.46 -8.96 0.00
N LEU A 22 -4.40 -8.05 -0.32
CA LEU A 22 -5.30 -8.27 -1.46
C LEU A 22 -4.68 -7.90 -2.81
N ALA A 23 -3.85 -6.85 -2.82
CA ALA A 23 -3.29 -6.31 -4.06
C ALA A 23 -1.93 -6.91 -4.47
N VAL A 24 -1.31 -7.74 -3.62
CA VAL A 24 -0.01 -8.35 -3.92
C VAL A 24 -0.24 -9.64 -4.70
N ASN A 25 0.19 -9.65 -5.96
CA ASN A 25 0.20 -10.86 -6.77
C ASN A 25 1.41 -11.73 -6.34
N PRO A 26 1.21 -12.93 -5.78
CA PRO A 26 2.30 -13.81 -5.36
C PRO A 26 3.13 -14.35 -6.54
N ASP A 27 2.55 -14.41 -7.75
CA ASP A 27 3.23 -14.92 -8.95
C ASP A 27 4.14 -13.88 -9.60
N ALA A 28 3.93 -12.60 -9.26
CA ALA A 28 4.92 -11.58 -9.54
C ALA A 28 6.11 -11.86 -8.63
N LYS A 29 7.11 -12.62 -9.10
CA LYS A 29 8.37 -12.99 -8.42
C LYS A 29 9.20 -11.80 -7.89
N ARG A 30 8.65 -10.58 -7.93
CA ARG A 30 9.22 -9.33 -7.47
C ARG A 30 8.75 -9.03 -6.04
N LYS A 31 9.61 -9.33 -5.06
CA LYS A 31 9.42 -8.88 -3.67
C LYS A 31 9.73 -7.38 -3.59
N VAL A 32 8.70 -6.54 -3.76
CA VAL A 32 8.81 -5.08 -3.66
C VAL A 32 8.60 -4.66 -2.21
N GLY A 33 9.61 -4.04 -1.60
CA GLY A 33 9.50 -3.50 -0.25
C GLY A 33 8.51 -2.31 -0.19
N PRO A 34 7.91 -1.99 0.96
CA PRO A 34 6.89 -0.93 1.06
C PRO A 34 7.32 0.47 0.60
N ASN A 35 8.62 0.74 0.54
CA ASN A 35 9.23 2.00 0.14
C ASN A 35 10.44 1.80 -0.80
N SER A 36 10.51 0.67 -1.51
CA SER A 36 11.57 0.46 -2.49
C SER A 36 11.45 1.50 -3.60
N GLN A 37 12.52 2.25 -3.85
CA GLN A 37 12.61 3.14 -5.00
C GLN A 37 12.86 2.28 -6.23
N SER A 38 12.02 2.41 -7.26
CA SER A 38 12.39 1.94 -8.60
C SER A 38 13.49 2.86 -9.09
N GLN A 39 14.63 2.30 -9.49
CA GLN A 39 15.50 2.99 -10.43
C GLN A 39 14.85 2.99 -11.82
#